data_AF-A0A0R1VXL5-F1
#
_entry.id   AF-A0A0R1VXL5-F1
#
_cell.length_a   1.000
_cell.length_b   1.000
_cell.length_c   1.000
_cell.angle_alpha   90.00
_cell.angle_beta   90.00
_cell.angle_gamma   90.00
#
_symmetry.space_group_name_H-M   'P 1'
#
loop_
_entity.id
_entity.type
_entity.pdbx_description
1 polymer ?
#
loop_
_entity_poly.entity_id
_entity_poly.type
_entity_poly.pdbx_seq_one_letter_code
_entity_poly.pdbx_strand_id
1 'polypeptide(L)' 'MTERNDNSSTALAQFANSAFFDQSFPKQSQDYDEISNYLELNAGYLPSMTIFDQAWQQYLEKME' A
#
# COMPACT_ATOMS: atom_id res chain seq x y z
N MET A 1 -5.17 3.11 -7.66
CA MET A 1 -3.95 3.45 -8.41
C MET A 1 -3.78 4.96 -8.59
N THR A 2 -4.18 5.76 -7.60
CA THR A 2 -4.31 7.23 -7.72
C THR A 2 -3.09 8.00 -7.20
N GLU A 3 -2.13 7.29 -6.60
CA GLU A 3 -0.91 7.85 -5.96
C GLU A 3 0.37 7.61 -6.78
N ARG A 4 0.25 7.17 -8.04
CA ARG A 4 1.41 7.08 -8.92
C ARG A 4 1.81 8.48 -9.39
N ASN A 5 2.63 9.13 -8.58
CA ASN A 5 3.31 10.36 -8.96
C ASN A 5 4.80 10.02 -9.12
N ASP A 6 5.28 9.95 -10.36
CA ASP A 6 6.66 9.55 -10.71
C ASP A 6 7.74 10.49 -10.15
N ASN A 7 7.36 11.62 -9.53
CA ASN A 7 8.27 12.58 -8.89
C ASN A 7 8.14 12.65 -7.36
N SER A 8 7.25 11.89 -6.72
CA SER A 8 7.15 11.90 -5.24
C SER A 8 8.03 10.81 -4.62
N SER A 9 9.11 11.23 -3.95
CA SER A 9 9.95 10.35 -3.12
C SER A 9 9.32 10.02 -1.77
N THR A 10 7.99 10.12 -1.64
CA THR A 10 7.32 9.81 -0.38
C THR A 10 7.28 8.30 -0.19
N ALA A 11 7.41 7.86 1.07
CA ALA A 11 7.33 6.44 1.42
C ALA A 11 6.05 5.78 0.91
N LEU A 12 4.95 6.54 0.84
CA LEU A 12 3.68 6.12 0.27
C LEU A 12 3.74 5.83 -1.24
N ALA A 13 4.39 6.69 -2.02
CA ALA A 13 4.54 6.48 -3.46
C ALA A 13 5.49 5.31 -3.78
N GLN A 14 6.53 5.13 -2.97
CA GLN A 14 7.41 3.95 -3.04
C GLN A 14 6.64 2.68 -2.71
N PHE A 15 5.83 2.67 -1.66
CA PHE A 15 4.94 1.57 -1.32
C PHE A 15 3.97 1.26 -2.47
N ALA A 16 3.29 2.27 -3.02
CA ALA A 16 2.35 2.09 -4.12
C ALA A 16 3.02 1.50 -5.37
N ASN A 17 4.25 1.92 -5.68
CA ASN A 17 5.02 1.35 -6.78
C ASN A 17 5.44 -0.10 -6.51
N SER A 18 5.93 -0.41 -5.31
CA SER A 18 6.31 -1.78 -4.93
C SER A 18 5.11 -2.73 -4.94
N ALA A 19 3.98 -2.33 -4.35
CA ALA A 19 2.73 -3.10 -4.37
C ALA A 19 2.15 -3.26 -5.78
N PHE A 20 2.41 -2.32 -6.70
CA PHE A 20 2.05 -2.46 -8.10
C PHE A 20 2.85 -3.58 -8.80
N PHE A 21 4.15 -3.65 -8.55
CA PHE A 21 5.05 -4.67 -9.12
C PHE A 21 4.93 -6.03 -8.43
N ASP A 22 4.44 -6.07 -7.19
CA ASP A 22 4.04 -7.32 -6.55
C ASP A 22 2.82 -7.91 -7.28
N GLN A 23 3.00 -9.08 -7.89
CA GLN A 23 1.94 -9.79 -8.60
C GLN A 23 1.01 -10.55 -7.66
N SER A 24 1.49 -10.92 -6.47
CA SER A 24 0.75 -11.65 -5.45
C SER A 24 0.00 -10.72 -4.50
N PHE A 25 0.32 -9.42 -4.51
CA PHE A 25 -0.39 -8.43 -3.70
C PHE A 25 -1.90 -8.43 -4.02
N PRO A 26 -2.78 -8.51 -3.00
CA PRO A 26 -4.23 -8.61 -3.18
C PRO A 26 -4.87 -7.28 -3.59
N LYS A 27 -4.65 -6.85 -4.84
CA LYS A 27 -5.07 -5.55 -5.41
C LYS A 27 -6.58 -5.27 -5.41
N GLN A 28 -7.40 -6.32 -5.28
CA GLN A 28 -8.86 -6.22 -5.27
C GLN A 28 -9.46 -6.38 -3.88
N SER A 29 -8.64 -6.78 -2.88
CA SER A 29 -9.14 -6.82 -1.51
C SER A 29 -9.37 -5.40 -1.01
N GLN A 30 -10.46 -5.23 -0.25
CA GLN A 30 -10.80 -4.03 0.49
C GLN A 30 -10.87 -4.34 2.00
N ASP A 31 -10.38 -5.51 2.40
CA ASP A 31 -10.31 -5.94 3.79
C ASP A 31 -8.95 -5.54 4.38
N TYR A 32 -8.98 -4.70 5.41
CA TYR A 32 -7.76 -4.21 6.05
C TYR A 32 -6.94 -5.35 6.65
N ASP A 33 -7.59 -6.29 7.32
CA ASP A 33 -6.92 -7.39 8.01
C ASP A 33 -6.27 -8.35 7.00
N GLU A 34 -6.95 -8.65 5.90
CA GLU A 34 -6.40 -9.48 4.82
C GLU A 34 -5.13 -8.86 4.22
N ILE A 35 -5.19 -7.57 3.89
CA ILE A 35 -4.05 -6.85 3.29
C ILE A 35 -2.92 -6.69 4.30
N SER A 36 -3.25 -6.37 5.56
CA SER A 36 -2.26 -6.23 6.65
C SER A 36 -1.51 -7.55 6.87
N ASN A 37 -2.24 -8.66 7.01
CA ASN A 37 -1.64 -9.99 7.15
C ASN A 37 -0.74 -10.35 5.96
N TYR A 38 -1.16 -10.04 4.73
CA TYR A 38 -0.32 -10.26 3.55
C TYR A 38 0.99 -9.47 3.63
N LEU A 39 0.92 -8.19 4.00
CA LEU A 39 2.07 -7.30 4.07
C LEU A 39 3.06 -7.73 5.15
N GLU A 40 2.58 -8.11 6.34
CA GLU A 40 3.45 -8.59 7.42
C GLU A 40 4.22 -9.87 7.03
N LEU A 41 3.58 -10.76 6.26
CA LEU A 41 4.16 -12.04 5.89
C LEU A 41 5.01 -11.99 4.60
N ASN A 42 4.68 -11.11 3.65
CA ASN A 42 5.22 -11.16 2.29
C ASN A 42 5.86 -9.84 1.82
N ALA A 43 5.59 -8.70 2.45
CA ALA A 43 6.05 -7.41 1.96
C ALA A 43 7.43 -7.02 2.52
N GLY A 44 8.46 -7.76 2.11
CA GLY A 44 9.87 -7.40 2.40
C GLY A 44 10.32 -6.06 1.79
N TYR A 45 9.51 -5.47 0.91
CA TYR A 45 9.73 -4.15 0.32
C TYR A 45 9.16 -3.00 1.17
N LEU A 46 8.39 -3.31 2.22
CA LEU A 46 7.77 -2.31 3.09
C LEU A 46 8.70 -2.05 4.29
N PRO A 47 9.32 -0.86 4.41
CA PRO A 47 10.25 -0.59 5.51
C PRO A 47 9.55 -0.40 6.86
N SER A 48 8.23 -0.13 6.88
CA SER A 48 7.42 -0.06 8.10
C SER A 48 5.93 -0.21 7.79
N MET A 49 5.20 -0.96 8.62
CA MET A 49 3.73 -1.09 8.56
C MET A 49 3.01 0.26 8.70
N THR A 50 3.62 1.24 9.37
CA THR A 50 3.05 2.59 9.49
C THR A 50 2.82 3.27 8.13
N ILE A 51 3.60 2.91 7.11
CA ILE A 51 3.42 3.43 5.74
C ILE A 51 2.11 2.89 5.13
N PHE A 52 1.81 1.61 5.38
CA PHE A 52 0.55 1.01 4.97
C PHE A 52 -0.62 1.63 5.73
N ASP A 53 -0.51 1.83 7.05
CA ASP A 53 -1.58 2.46 7.83
C ASP A 53 -1.93 3.87 7.30
N GLN A 54 -0.90 4.66 6.96
CA GLN A 54 -1.09 5.98 6.33
C GLN A 54 -1.72 5.88 4.94
N ALA A 55 -1.33 4.88 4.14
CA ALA A 55 -1.91 4.63 2.84
C ALA A 55 -3.40 4.29 2.95
N TRP A 56 -3.73 3.46 3.93
CA TRP A 56 -5.09 2.99 4.20
C TRP A 56 -5.99 4.14 4.65
N GLN A 57 -5.52 4.97 5.56
CA GLN A 57 -6.27 6.14 6.02
C GLN A 57 -6.59 7.10 4.86
N GLN A 58 -5.61 7.40 4.00
CA GLN A 58 -5.84 8.24 2.81
C GLN A 58 -6.79 7.60 1.80
N TYR A 59 -6.79 6.27 1.69
CA TYR A 59 -7.75 5.55 0.85
C TYR A 59 -9.18 5.73 1.38
N LEU A 60 -9.39 5.58 2.70
CA LEU A 60 -10.69 5.82 3.34
C LEU A 60 -11.16 7.27 3.16
N GLU A 61 -10.28 8.24 3.39
CA GLU A 61 -10.59 9.68 3.20
C GLU A 61 -11.01 10.04 1.77
N LYS A 62 -10.57 9.28 0.76
CA LYS A 62 -10.96 9.48 -0.65
C LYS A 62 -12.23 8.75 -1.05
N MET A 63 -12.71 7.82 -0.23
CA MET A 63 -13.96 7.10 -0.45
C MET A 63 -15.15 7.73 0.26
N GLU A 64 -14.91 8.68 1.17
CA GLU A 64 -15.93 9.64 1.65
C GLU A 64 -16.25 10.70 0.57
#